data_AF-A0A6I5RT05-F1
#
_entry.id   AF-A0A6I5RT05-F1
#
_cell.length_a   1.000
_cell.length_b   1.000
_cell.length_c   1.000
_cell.angle_alpha   90.00
_cell.angle_beta   90.00
_cell.angle_gamma   90.00
#
_symmetry.space_group_name_H-M   'P 1'
#
loop_
_entity.id
_entity.type
_entity.pdbx_description
1 polymer ?
#
loop_
_entity_poly.entity_id
_entity_poly.type
_entity_poly.pdbx_seq_one_letter_code
_entity_poly.pdbx_strand_id
1 'polypeptide(L)'
;DAEEKDLDISLPLAAIIHILFAKNGGEEISESSEKLYEYFQDYRLELALEEITRKTHVAAEAATIETIFTNRDVLVEQGPLLQ
;
A
#
# COMPACT_ATOMS: atom_id res chain seq x y z
N ASP A 1 -4.84 -33.84 -5.07
CA ASP A 1 -4.01 -32.71 -5.55
C ASP A 1 -4.46 -31.45 -4.86
N ALA A 2 -3.91 -31.24 -3.66
CA ALA A 2 -4.08 -30.02 -2.91
C ALA A 2 -3.04 -29.04 -3.47
N GLU A 3 -3.43 -28.26 -4.47
CA GLU A 3 -2.74 -27.01 -4.76
C GLU A 3 -2.96 -26.13 -3.54
N GLU A 4 -2.00 -26.25 -2.62
CA GLU A 4 -1.82 -25.39 -1.47
C GLU A 4 -1.83 -23.96 -2.02
N LYS A 5 -2.86 -23.18 -1.63
CA LYS A 5 -2.93 -21.76 -1.90
C LYS A 5 -1.80 -21.10 -1.12
N ASP A 6 -0.57 -21.24 -1.58
CA ASP A 6 0.51 -20.37 -1.17
C ASP A 6 0.02 -18.96 -1.44
N LEU A 7 -0.25 -18.24 -0.35
CA LEU A 7 -0.48 -16.81 -0.37
C LEU A 7 0.77 -16.24 -1.04
N ASP A 8 0.66 -15.90 -2.32
CA ASP A 8 1.79 -15.47 -3.13
C ASP A 8 2.24 -14.08 -2.68
N ILE A 9 2.96 -14.05 -1.57
CA ILE A 9 3.55 -12.87 -0.96
C ILE A 9 4.61 -12.23 -1.87
N SER A 10 5.01 -12.91 -2.95
CA SER A 10 6.00 -12.41 -3.89
C SER A 10 5.52 -11.14 -4.60
N LEU A 11 4.23 -11.07 -4.97
CA LEU A 11 3.69 -9.91 -5.69
C LEU A 11 3.65 -8.65 -4.82
N PRO A 12 3.07 -8.67 -3.60
CA PRO A 12 3.11 -7.48 -2.75
C PRO A 12 4.53 -7.14 -2.30
N LEU A 13 5.42 -8.13 -2.08
CA LEU A 13 6.83 -7.87 -1.78
C LEU A 13 7.52 -7.15 -2.93
N ALA A 14 7.32 -7.62 -4.17
CA ALA A 14 7.89 -6.97 -5.35
C ALA A 14 7.40 -5.53 -5.48
N ALA A 15 6.11 -5.27 -5.24
CA ALA A 15 5.55 -3.92 -5.24
C ALA A 15 6.22 -3.03 -4.17
N ILE A 16 6.34 -3.52 -2.94
CA ILE A 16 7.02 -2.80 -1.84
C ILE A 16 8.47 -2.49 -2.23
N ILE A 17 9.22 -3.46 -2.74
CA ILE A 17 10.60 -3.26 -3.18
C ILE A 17 10.67 -2.17 -4.26
N HIS A 18 9.84 -2.24 -5.30
CA HIS A 18 9.82 -1.24 -6.37
C HIS A 18 9.46 0.17 -5.87
N ILE A 19 8.53 0.28 -4.93
CA ILE A 19 8.17 1.56 -4.30
C ILE A 19 9.35 2.12 -3.51
N LEU A 20 10.00 1.29 -2.69
CA LEU A 20 11.18 1.71 -1.92
C LEU A 20 12.31 2.16 -2.87
N PHE A 21 12.50 1.47 -4.01
CA PHE A 21 13.52 1.82 -4.99
C PHE A 21 13.22 3.20 -5.57
N ALA A 22 11.97 3.46 -5.95
CA ALA A 22 11.54 4.78 -6.42
C ALA A 22 11.73 5.86 -5.35
N LYS A 23 11.41 5.57 -4.08
CA LYS A 23 11.62 6.50 -2.95
C LYS A 23 13.09 6.83 -2.73
N ASN A 24 13.98 5.86 -2.94
CA ASN A 24 15.43 6.02 -2.78
C ASN A 24 16.12 6.55 -4.07
N GLY A 25 15.37 7.18 -4.99
CA GLY A 25 15.95 7.73 -6.22
C GLY A 25 16.47 6.68 -7.21
N GLY A 26 16.05 5.42 -7.07
CA GLY A 26 16.51 4.29 -7.87
C GLY A 26 17.78 3.61 -7.35
N GLU A 27 18.30 4.02 -6.20
CA GLU A 27 19.48 3.41 -5.58
C GLU A 27 19.15 2.14 -4.78
N GLU A 28 20.17 1.31 -4.56
CA GLU A 28 20.06 0.08 -3.77
C GLU A 28 19.52 0.36 -2.37
N ILE A 29 18.72 -0.58 -1.86
CA ILE A 29 18.03 -0.46 -0.58
C ILE A 29 18.47 -1.59 0.31
N SER A 30 18.74 -1.27 1.57
CA SER A 30 19.05 -2.25 2.61
C SER A 30 18.10 -2.02 3.77
N GLU A 31 17.19 -2.97 3.98
CA GLU A 31 16.16 -2.91 5.03
C GLU A 31 16.14 -4.22 5.80
N SER A 32 15.81 -4.15 7.10
CA SER A 32 15.64 -5.36 7.90
C SER A 32 14.33 -6.07 7.57
N SER A 33 14.24 -7.36 7.88
CA SER A 33 13.00 -8.13 7.70
C SER A 33 11.84 -7.56 8.52
N GLU A 34 12.11 -7.03 9.72
CA GLU A 34 11.12 -6.35 10.55
C GLU A 34 10.60 -5.09 9.85
N LYS A 35 11.49 -4.31 9.23
CA LYS A 35 11.11 -3.09 8.51
C LYS A 35 10.31 -3.39 7.25
N LEU A 36 10.68 -4.43 6.52
CA LEU A 36 9.89 -4.94 5.40
C LEU A 36 8.49 -5.37 5.85
N TYR A 37 8.37 -6.02 7.01
CA TYR A 37 7.07 -6.40 7.57
C TYR A 37 6.21 -5.17 7.92
N GLU A 38 6.79 -4.11 8.45
CA GLU A 38 6.08 -2.83 8.65
C GLU A 38 5.57 -2.26 7.32
N TYR A 39 6.41 -2.21 6.28
CA TYR A 39 5.99 -1.78 4.95
C TYR A 39 4.87 -2.64 4.36
N PHE A 40 4.84 -3.95 4.66
CA PHE A 40 3.70 -4.80 4.30
C PHE A 40 2.40 -4.37 4.98
N GLN A 41 2.43 -4.02 6.28
CA GLN A 41 1.22 -3.56 6.99
C GLN A 41 0.74 -2.24 6.39
N ASP A 42 1.65 -1.29 6.18
CA ASP A 42 1.34 0.01 5.59
C ASP A 42 0.79 -0.14 4.17
N TYR A 43 1.42 -0.99 3.34
CA TYR A 43 0.96 -1.24 1.97
C TYR A 43 -0.45 -1.84 1.94
N ARG A 44 -0.74 -2.77 2.85
CA ARG A 44 -2.08 -3.35 3.00
C ARG A 44 -3.12 -2.30 3.40
N LEU A 45 -2.76 -1.35 4.27
CA LEU A 45 -3.66 -0.27 4.66
C LEU A 45 -3.98 0.65 3.47
N GLU A 46 -2.97 1.04 2.68
CA GLU A 46 -3.17 1.86 1.48
C GLU A 46 -4.07 1.15 0.44
N LEU A 47 -3.87 -0.15 0.22
CA LEU A 47 -4.75 -0.93 -0.65
C LEU A 47 -6.20 -1.01 -0.13
N ALA A 48 -6.39 -1.08 1.18
CA ALA A 48 -7.73 -1.08 1.78
C ALA A 48 -8.43 0.29 1.62
N LEU A 49 -7.68 1.40 1.77
CA LEU A 49 -8.21 2.75 1.53
C LEU A 49 -8.62 2.94 0.07
N GLU A 50 -7.81 2.44 -0.87
CA GLU A 50 -8.14 2.43 -2.30
C GLU A 50 -9.37 1.57 -2.60
N GLU A 51 -9.48 0.39 -1.97
CA GLU A 51 -10.65 -0.48 -2.13
C GLU A 51 -11.94 0.20 -1.63
N ILE A 52 -11.89 0.84 -0.46
CA ILE A 52 -13.01 1.64 0.08
C ILE A 52 -13.37 2.76 -0.90
N THR A 53 -12.37 3.48 -1.40
CA THR A 53 -12.57 4.58 -2.36
C THR A 53 -13.24 4.12 -3.65
N ARG A 54 -12.91 2.92 -4.16
CA ARG A 54 -13.52 2.37 -5.38
C ARG A 54 -14.93 1.81 -5.18
N LYS A 55 -15.24 1.31 -3.98
CA LYS A 55 -16.48 0.54 -3.72
C LYS A 55 -17.53 1.32 -2.94
N THR A 56 -17.17 2.47 -2.39
CA THR A 56 -18.04 3.28 -1.55
C THR A 56 -18.08 4.73 -2.03
N HIS A 57 -18.86 5.56 -1.36
CA HIS A 57 -18.89 7.00 -1.59
C HIS A 57 -17.89 7.75 -0.70
N VAL A 58 -16.98 7.04 -0.02
CA VAL A 58 -15.95 7.64 0.80
C VAL A 58 -14.68 7.74 -0.03
N ALA A 59 -14.17 8.95 -0.26
CA ALA A 59 -12.90 9.18 -0.92
C ALA A 59 -11.80 9.38 0.12
N ALA A 60 -10.84 8.46 0.17
CA ALA A 60 -9.62 8.65 0.94
C ALA A 60 -8.53 9.20 0.01
N GLU A 61 -7.75 10.17 0.48
CA GLU A 61 -6.59 10.67 -0.25
C GLU A 61 -5.58 9.54 -0.46
N ALA A 62 -5.24 9.26 -1.72
CA ALA A 62 -4.27 8.24 -2.09
C ALA A 62 -2.84 8.65 -1.71
N ALA A 63 -2.02 7.69 -1.28
CA ALA A 63 -0.60 7.93 -1.07
C ALA A 63 0.14 8.16 -2.40
N THR A 64 1.13 9.05 -2.36
CA THR A 64 2.10 9.26 -3.44
C THR A 64 3.38 8.47 -3.15
N ILE A 65 4.32 8.46 -4.10
CA ILE A 65 5.65 7.87 -3.85
C ILE A 65 6.32 8.54 -2.66
N GLU A 66 6.14 9.85 -2.48
CA GLU A 66 6.73 10.60 -1.38
C GLU A 66 6.07 10.27 -0.03
N THR A 67 4.76 10.05 0.01
CA THR A 67 4.00 9.89 1.26
C THR A 67 3.74 8.45 1.68
N ILE A 68 3.79 7.47 0.77
CA ILE A 68 3.63 6.05 1.11
C ILE A 68 4.74 5.58 2.08
N PHE A 69 4.40 4.68 3.01
CA PHE A 69 5.31 4.19 4.07
C PHE A 69 5.82 5.28 5.02
N THR A 70 5.01 6.32 5.22
CA THR A 70 5.25 7.36 6.21
C THR A 70 4.05 7.48 7.13
N ASN A 71 4.22 8.11 8.30
CA ASN A 71 3.12 8.43 9.19
C ASN A 71 2.35 9.66 8.67
N ARG A 72 1.66 9.51 7.53
CA ARG A 72 0.86 10.56 6.90
C ARG A 72 -0.52 10.64 7.53
N ASP A 73 -1.05 11.85 7.66
CA ASP A 73 -2.48 12.03 7.89
C ASP A 73 -3.24 11.69 6.59
N VAL A 74 -4.38 11.02 6.72
CA VAL A 74 -5.24 10.65 5.59
C VAL A 74 -6.50 11.49 5.64
N LEU A 75 -6.66 12.38 4.66
CA LEU A 75 -7.93 13.09 4.49
C LEU A 75 -8.97 12.14 3.90
N VAL A 76 -10.13 12.12 4.54
CA VAL A 76 -11.26 11.27 4.12
C VAL A 76 -12.49 12.15 3.94
N GLU A 77 -13.01 12.17 2.73
CA GLU A 77 -14.17 12.95 2.34
C GLU A 77 -15.33 12.03 1.99
N GLN A 78 -16.56 12.45 2.27
CA GLN A 78 -17.75 11.80 1.71
C GLN A 78 -18.09 12.46 0.38
N GLY A 79 -18.05 11.69 -0.70
CA GLY A 79 -18.63 12.06 -1.97
C GLY A 79 -20.15 12.23 -1.86
N PRO A 80 -20.78 12.98 -2.78
CA PRO A 80 -22.22 13.15 -2.77
C PRO A 80 -22.91 11.79 -2.86
N LEU A 81 -23.95 11.58 -2.04
CA LEU A 81 -24.91 10.50 -2.24
C LEU A 81 -25.41 10.63 -3.69
N LEU A 82 -25.15 9.63 -4.54
CA LEU A 82 -25.84 9.54 -5.82
C LEU A 82 -27.34 9.41 -5.49
N GLN A 83 -28.08 10.51 -5.71
CA GLN A 83 -29.54 10.54 -5.64
C GLN A 83 -30.14 9.76 -6.81
#